data_AF-A0AAD4GMQ9-F1
#
_entry.id   AF-A0AAD4GMQ9-F1
#
_cell.length_a   1.000
_cell.length_b   1.000
_cell.length_c   1.000
_cell.angle_alpha   90.00
_cell.angle_beta   90.00
_cell.angle_gamma   90.00
#
_symmetry.space_group_name_H-M   'P 1'
#
loop_
_entity.id
_entity.type
_entity.pdbx_description
1 polymer ?
#
loop_
_entity_poly.entity_id
_entity_poly.type
_entity_poly.pdbx_seq_one_letter_code
_entity_poly.pdbx_strand_id
1 'polypeptide(L)'
;MRSSLSQCTDLVLSNVHNPNILLLGQHEANELIPEIHESRQTTLHVYVPRSSKWMRSFGNLRFLCTGKAVKDEQSFHNDNYDLELFAGSLYFVSFKIYENVRHFLGLVTEHTSQMLGNRLSNEGFVGEQTRQEVEWPVQSPFWSNPLPLLGAIFNIRSKGHGYLQTHMGRMLASRELTEDKFYPKLGLDSFYLE
;
A
#
# COMPACT_ATOMS: atom_id res chain seq x y z
N MET A 1 25.17 1.59 20.40
CA MET A 1 23.74 1.96 20.30
C MET A 1 23.12 1.19 19.15
N ARG A 2 22.35 0.13 19.43
CA ARG A 2 21.53 -0.51 18.41
C ARG A 2 20.31 0.38 18.20
N SER A 3 20.35 1.29 17.22
CA SER A 3 19.14 1.89 16.70
C SER A 3 18.38 0.79 15.97
N SER A 4 17.61 0.01 16.73
CA SER A 4 16.56 -0.82 16.17
C SER A 4 15.58 0.15 15.52
N LEU A 5 15.72 0.34 14.21
CA LEU A 5 14.62 0.70 13.35
C LEU A 5 13.57 -0.38 13.59
N SER A 6 12.70 -0.17 14.57
CA SER A 6 11.47 -0.92 14.70
C SER A 6 10.61 -0.46 13.53
N GLN A 7 10.91 -1.02 12.35
CA GLN A 7 10.02 -1.00 11.22
C GLN A 7 8.69 -1.57 11.70
N CYS A 8 7.61 -0.86 11.43
CA CYS A 8 6.26 -1.33 11.70
C CYS A 8 6.05 -2.55 10.81
N THR A 9 6.28 -3.74 11.35
CA THR A 9 5.96 -5.01 10.69
C THR A 9 4.52 -5.33 11.00
N ASP A 10 3.70 -5.49 9.98
CA ASP A 10 2.31 -5.88 10.16
C ASP A 10 2.19 -7.39 10.05
N LEU A 11 1.33 -7.98 10.87
CA LEU A 11 1.02 -9.40 10.83
C LEU A 11 -0.26 -9.57 10.03
N VAL A 12 -0.20 -10.36 8.97
CA VAL A 12 -1.29 -10.55 8.02
C VAL A 12 -1.69 -12.02 8.06
N LEU A 13 -2.94 -12.32 8.38
CA LEU A 13 -3.49 -13.67 8.34
C LEU A 13 -4.28 -13.85 7.04
N SER A 14 -3.98 -14.94 6.31
CA SER A 14 -4.72 -15.35 5.12
C SER A 14 -5.38 -16.72 5.33
N ASN A 15 -6.41 -17.00 4.53
CA ASN A 15 -7.11 -18.28 4.53
C ASN A 15 -7.38 -18.73 3.08
N VAL A 16 -7.25 -20.01 2.78
CA VAL A 16 -7.44 -20.53 1.42
C VAL A 16 -8.85 -20.44 0.87
N HIS A 17 -9.85 -20.26 1.73
CA HIS A 17 -11.26 -20.13 1.36
C HIS A 17 -11.75 -18.68 1.41
N ASN A 18 -10.92 -17.73 1.83
CA ASN A 18 -11.31 -16.34 1.96
C ASN A 18 -10.29 -15.42 1.26
N PRO A 19 -10.71 -14.65 0.24
CA PRO A 19 -9.81 -13.72 -0.44
C PRO A 19 -9.40 -12.53 0.45
N ASN A 20 -10.13 -12.27 1.54
CA ASN A 20 -9.80 -11.18 2.45
C ASN A 20 -8.64 -11.56 3.37
N ILE A 21 -7.73 -10.60 3.55
CA ILE A 21 -6.65 -10.68 4.53
C ILE A 21 -7.05 -9.97 5.82
N LEU A 22 -6.58 -10.49 6.95
CA LEU A 22 -6.81 -9.90 8.26
C LEU A 22 -5.50 -9.32 8.82
N LEU A 23 -5.51 -8.06 9.23
CA LEU A 23 -4.39 -7.46 9.97
C LEU A 23 -4.53 -7.80 11.46
N LEU A 24 -3.48 -8.35 12.03
CA LEU A 24 -3.40 -8.73 13.43
C LEU A 24 -2.41 -7.85 14.18
N GLY A 25 -2.76 -7.48 15.41
CA GLY A 25 -1.77 -6.96 16.35
C GLY A 25 -0.85 -8.09 16.84
N GLN A 26 0.28 -7.70 17.44
CA GLN A 26 1.27 -8.67 17.94
C GLN A 26 0.71 -9.55 19.06
N HIS A 27 -0.18 -8.99 19.89
CA HIS A 27 -0.81 -9.71 20.98
C HIS A 27 -1.73 -10.81 20.43
N GLU A 28 -2.67 -10.43 19.57
CA GLU A 28 -3.65 -11.35 18.97
C GLU A 28 -2.93 -12.44 18.16
N ALA A 29 -1.92 -12.06 17.37
CA ALA A 29 -1.17 -13.04 16.59
C ALA A 29 -0.46 -14.06 17.51
N ASN A 30 0.16 -13.63 18.61
CA ASN A 30 0.83 -14.54 19.53
C ASN A 30 -0.12 -15.53 20.19
N GLU A 31 -1.35 -15.10 20.53
CA GLU A 31 -2.38 -15.98 21.06
C GLU A 31 -2.85 -17.01 20.02
N LEU A 32 -2.93 -16.62 18.75
CA LEU A 32 -3.44 -17.46 17.65
C LEU A 32 -2.38 -18.41 17.05
N ILE A 33 -1.09 -18.26 17.38
CA ILE A 33 0.00 -19.10 16.84
C ILE A 33 -0.30 -20.61 16.95
N PRO A 34 -0.75 -21.16 18.10
CA PRO A 34 -1.03 -22.60 18.23
C PRO A 34 -2.08 -23.08 17.23
N GLU A 35 -3.18 -22.34 17.11
CA GLU A 35 -4.31 -22.66 16.21
C GLU A 35 -3.89 -22.59 14.74
N ILE A 36 -3.07 -21.58 14.39
CA ILE A 36 -2.51 -21.42 13.04
C ILE A 36 -1.58 -22.59 12.68
N HIS A 37 -0.83 -23.14 13.65
CA HIS A 37 0.03 -24.30 13.42
C HIS A 37 -0.74 -25.61 13.23
N GLU A 38 -1.92 -25.74 13.82
CA GLU A 38 -2.80 -26.89 13.67
C GLU A 38 -3.60 -26.83 12.36
N SER A 39 -3.98 -25.63 11.94
CA SER A 39 -4.70 -25.38 10.70
C SER A 39 -3.87 -25.70 9.46
N ARG A 40 -4.52 -26.35 8.49
CA ARG A 40 -3.99 -26.56 7.12
C ARG A 40 -4.51 -25.55 6.11
N GLN A 41 -5.28 -24.56 6.56
CA GLN A 41 -6.04 -23.65 5.71
C GLN A 41 -5.61 -22.19 5.90
N THR A 42 -4.82 -21.90 6.95
CA THR A 42 -4.42 -20.53 7.32
C THR A 42 -2.91 -20.36 7.24
N THR A 43 -2.49 -19.15 6.89
CA THR A 43 -1.09 -18.73 6.91
C THR A 43 -0.97 -17.37 7.57
N LEU A 44 -0.11 -17.28 8.57
CA LEU A 44 0.33 -16.00 9.12
C LEU A 44 1.53 -15.51 8.32
N HIS A 45 1.46 -14.28 7.87
CA HIS A 45 2.49 -13.61 7.08
C HIS A 45 3.02 -12.42 7.87
N VAL A 46 4.34 -12.23 7.86
CA VAL A 46 4.95 -10.98 8.30
C VAL A 46 5.13 -10.10 7.09
N TYR A 47 4.43 -8.97 7.07
CA TYR A 47 4.52 -7.97 6.04
C TYR A 47 5.39 -6.80 6.50
N VAL A 48 6.28 -6.34 5.60
CA VAL A 48 7.14 -5.20 5.85
C VAL A 48 6.87 -4.13 4.79
N PRO A 49 6.37 -2.94 5.18
CA PRO A 49 6.07 -1.86 4.25
C PRO A 49 7.34 -1.29 3.62
N ARG A 50 7.22 -0.79 2.38
CA ARG A 50 8.35 -0.17 1.66
C ARG A 50 8.72 1.17 2.28
N SER A 51 9.75 1.16 3.13
CA SER A 51 10.25 2.37 3.82
C SER A 51 11.32 3.14 3.04
N SER A 52 11.92 2.53 2.01
CA SER A 52 12.90 3.19 1.14
C SER A 52 12.60 2.94 -0.34
N LYS A 53 13.05 3.85 -1.20
CA LYS A 53 12.84 3.75 -2.66
C LYS A 53 13.42 2.44 -3.24
N TRP A 54 14.56 2.00 -2.73
CA TRP A 54 15.32 0.85 -3.23
C TRP A 54 14.90 -0.49 -2.61
N MET A 55 14.00 -0.47 -1.63
CA MET A 55 13.50 -1.68 -0.99
C MET A 55 12.68 -2.50 -1.98
N ARG A 56 12.89 -3.81 -2.03
CA ARG A 56 12.01 -4.73 -2.79
C ARG A 56 10.59 -4.68 -2.23
N SER A 57 9.56 -4.85 -3.07
CA SER A 57 8.19 -5.03 -2.57
C SER A 57 8.02 -6.42 -1.95
N PHE A 58 7.31 -6.45 -0.82
CA PHE A 58 6.86 -7.66 -0.14
C PHE A 58 5.33 -7.84 -0.24
N GLY A 59 4.67 -7.13 -1.17
CA GLY A 59 3.22 -7.16 -1.37
C GLY A 59 2.66 -8.53 -1.77
N ASN A 60 3.53 -9.46 -2.18
CA ASN A 60 3.15 -10.84 -2.46
C ASN A 60 3.01 -11.72 -1.19
N LEU A 61 3.29 -11.17 0.01
CA LEU A 61 3.18 -11.86 1.30
C LEU A 61 4.01 -13.16 1.40
N ARG A 62 5.08 -13.31 0.61
CA ARG A 62 5.90 -14.54 0.57
C ARG A 62 7.19 -14.48 1.39
N PHE A 63 7.47 -13.36 2.04
CA PHE A 63 8.78 -13.14 2.67
C PHE A 63 9.00 -13.98 3.92
N LEU A 64 8.05 -13.95 4.86
CA LEU A 64 8.11 -14.73 6.09
C LEU A 64 6.70 -15.22 6.43
N CYS A 65 6.51 -16.54 6.45
CA CYS A 65 5.22 -17.18 6.63
C CYS A 65 5.30 -18.27 7.71
N THR A 66 4.28 -18.35 8.55
CA THR A 66 4.06 -19.40 9.55
C THR A 66 2.70 -20.05 9.30
N GLY A 67 2.67 -21.35 9.05
CA GLY A 67 1.43 -22.09 8.76
C GLY A 67 1.70 -23.31 7.90
N LYS A 68 0.72 -24.22 7.82
CA LYS A 68 0.81 -25.45 7.00
C LYS A 68 -0.06 -25.40 5.75
N ALA A 69 -0.64 -24.26 5.41
CA ALA A 69 -1.45 -24.16 4.21
C ALA A 69 -0.61 -24.57 2.99
N VAL A 70 -1.09 -25.58 2.28
CA VAL A 70 -0.47 -26.04 1.05
C VAL A 70 -0.54 -24.86 0.08
N LYS A 71 0.63 -24.44 -0.41
CA LYS A 71 0.78 -23.46 -1.49
C LYS A 71 0.17 -24.04 -2.76
N ASP A 72 -1.15 -24.11 -2.83
CA ASP A 72 -1.75 -23.83 -4.11
C ASP A 72 -1.56 -22.33 -4.33
N GLU A 73 -1.25 -21.95 -5.55
CA GLU A 73 -0.86 -20.60 -5.93
C GLU A 73 -2.00 -19.60 -5.64
N GLN A 74 -2.20 -19.22 -4.39
CA GLN A 74 -2.91 -18.00 -4.05
C GLN A 74 -2.10 -16.89 -4.67
N SER A 75 -2.54 -16.50 -5.86
CA SER A 75 -2.16 -15.26 -6.50
C SER A 75 -2.67 -14.16 -5.58
N PHE A 76 -1.89 -13.83 -4.55
CA PHE A 76 -1.96 -12.51 -3.95
C PHE A 76 -1.70 -11.56 -5.11
N HIS A 77 -2.79 -11.00 -5.64
CA HIS A 77 -2.75 -10.16 -6.82
C HIS A 77 -1.78 -9.02 -6.55
N ASN A 78 -1.04 -8.60 -7.58
CA ASN A 78 -0.11 -7.47 -7.49
C ASN A 78 -0.80 -6.12 -7.18
N ASP A 79 -2.10 -6.15 -6.87
CA ASP A 79 -2.99 -5.04 -6.59
C ASP A 79 -3.33 -4.90 -5.10
N ASN A 80 -2.53 -5.50 -4.20
CA ASN A 80 -2.62 -5.29 -2.73
C ASN A 80 -2.16 -3.87 -2.32
N TYR A 81 -2.52 -2.85 -3.11
CA TYR A 81 -2.13 -1.47 -2.85
C TYR A 81 -2.84 -0.90 -1.61
N ASP A 82 -3.98 -1.47 -1.24
CA ASP A 82 -4.68 -1.22 0.02
C ASP A 82 -3.86 -1.70 1.22
N LEU A 83 -3.31 -2.93 1.18
CA LEU A 83 -2.36 -3.41 2.18
C LEU A 83 -1.13 -2.51 2.23
N GLU A 84 -0.51 -2.20 1.08
CA GLU A 84 0.69 -1.35 1.06
C GLU A 84 0.41 0.03 1.69
N LEU A 85 -0.74 0.63 1.38
CA LEU A 85 -1.21 1.90 1.93
C LEU A 85 -1.45 1.80 3.44
N PHE A 86 -2.27 0.85 3.87
CA PHE A 86 -2.65 0.68 5.26
C PHE A 86 -1.57 0.06 6.11
N ALA A 87 -0.47 -0.44 5.55
CA ALA A 87 0.71 -0.84 6.28
C ALA A 87 1.75 0.28 6.45
N GLY A 88 1.54 1.42 5.78
CA GLY A 88 2.44 2.55 5.89
C GLY A 88 3.60 2.53 4.90
N SER A 89 3.42 1.95 3.72
CA SER A 89 4.45 1.99 2.66
C SER A 89 4.65 3.42 2.17
N LEU A 90 5.90 3.88 2.17
CA LEU A 90 6.28 5.25 1.83
C LEU A 90 6.53 5.44 0.33
N TYR A 91 6.83 4.35 -0.38
CA TYR A 91 7.17 4.36 -1.80
C TYR A 91 6.38 3.30 -2.55
N PHE A 92 5.69 3.69 -3.62
CA PHE A 92 5.05 2.76 -4.54
C PHE A 92 6.06 2.10 -5.48
N VAL A 93 5.72 0.90 -5.94
CA VAL A 93 6.56 0.07 -6.81
C VAL A 93 6.64 0.57 -8.26
N SER A 94 5.63 1.29 -8.72
CA SER A 94 5.53 1.85 -10.08
C SER A 94 4.59 3.04 -10.13
N PHE A 95 4.66 3.82 -11.21
CA PHE A 95 3.75 4.95 -11.44
C PHE A 95 2.30 4.47 -11.59
N LYS A 96 2.08 3.36 -12.31
CA LYS A 96 0.76 2.73 -12.45
C LYS A 96 0.10 2.39 -11.10
N ILE A 97 0.86 1.84 -10.14
CA ILE A 97 0.31 1.55 -8.80
C ILE A 97 -0.01 2.84 -8.04
N TYR A 98 0.82 3.88 -8.17
CA TYR A 98 0.52 5.20 -7.62
C TYR A 98 -0.80 5.78 -8.19
N GLU A 99 -1.02 5.68 -9.50
CA GLU A 99 -2.27 6.12 -10.11
C GLU A 99 -3.47 5.30 -9.64
N ASN A 100 -3.34 3.97 -9.55
CA ASN A 100 -4.40 3.10 -9.02
C ASN A 100 -4.78 3.49 -7.59
N VAL A 101 -3.79 3.80 -6.73
CA VAL A 101 -4.04 4.28 -5.36
C VAL A 101 -4.75 5.63 -5.38
N ARG A 102 -4.35 6.57 -6.24
CA ARG A 102 -5.06 7.85 -6.38
C ARG A 102 -6.52 7.62 -6.77
N HIS A 103 -6.78 6.81 -7.78
CA HIS A 103 -8.14 6.49 -8.20
C HIS A 103 -8.96 5.84 -7.08
N PHE A 104 -8.36 4.88 -6.34
CA PHE A 104 -8.99 4.22 -5.20
C PHE A 104 -9.34 5.19 -4.07
N LEU A 105 -8.48 6.19 -3.82
CA LEU A 105 -8.72 7.25 -2.85
C LEU A 105 -9.69 8.34 -3.35
N GLY A 106 -10.18 8.25 -4.58
CA GLY A 106 -11.02 9.27 -5.19
C GLY A 106 -10.26 10.56 -5.52
N LEU A 107 -8.95 10.47 -5.76
CA LEU A 107 -8.09 11.58 -6.14
C LEU A 107 -7.95 11.68 -7.65
N VAL A 108 -8.00 12.90 -8.16
CA VAL A 108 -7.76 13.22 -9.56
C VAL A 108 -6.37 12.78 -9.98
N THR A 109 -6.28 12.33 -11.23
CA THR A 109 -5.10 11.96 -12.01
C THR A 109 -5.13 12.73 -13.32
N GLU A 110 -4.06 12.69 -14.11
CA GLU A 110 -4.04 13.34 -15.43
C GLU A 110 -5.21 12.89 -16.31
N HIS A 111 -5.50 11.58 -16.33
CA HIS A 111 -6.62 11.00 -17.08
C HIS A 111 -7.98 11.52 -16.62
N THR A 112 -8.23 11.57 -15.30
CA THR A 112 -9.54 11.98 -14.76
C THR A 112 -9.74 13.49 -14.72
N SER A 113 -8.65 14.28 -14.73
CA SER A 113 -8.72 15.75 -14.75
C SER A 113 -9.44 16.26 -16.00
N GLN A 114 -9.26 15.59 -17.13
CA GLN A 114 -9.91 15.96 -18.39
C GLN A 114 -11.44 15.79 -18.32
N MET A 115 -11.92 14.83 -17.52
CA MET A 115 -13.35 14.53 -17.37
C MET A 115 -14.07 15.51 -16.41
N LEU A 116 -13.32 16.13 -15.49
CA LEU A 116 -13.90 16.94 -14.41
C LEU A 116 -14.02 18.44 -14.73
N GLY A 117 -13.28 18.94 -15.71
CA GLY A 117 -13.26 20.36 -16.07
C GLY A 117 -12.99 21.26 -14.86
N ASN A 118 -13.98 22.09 -14.48
CA ASN A 118 -13.87 23.05 -13.38
C ASN A 118 -14.31 22.52 -11.99
N ARG A 119 -14.70 21.25 -11.87
CA ARG A 119 -15.24 20.67 -10.63
C ARG A 119 -14.15 20.19 -9.65
N LEU A 120 -12.93 20.72 -9.78
CA LEU A 120 -11.76 20.28 -9.02
C LEU A 120 -11.68 20.98 -7.66
N SER A 121 -11.55 20.20 -6.60
CA SER A 121 -11.15 20.73 -5.29
C SER A 121 -9.66 21.06 -5.29
N ASN A 122 -9.22 21.98 -4.42
CA ASN A 122 -7.80 22.33 -4.29
C ASN A 122 -6.91 21.13 -3.90
N GLU A 123 -7.48 20.14 -3.20
CA GLU A 123 -6.78 18.94 -2.73
C GLU A 123 -6.82 17.81 -3.76
N GLY A 124 -7.61 17.96 -4.84
CA GLY A 124 -7.78 16.96 -5.87
C GLY A 124 -8.69 15.79 -5.49
N PHE A 125 -9.40 15.82 -4.35
CA PHE A 125 -10.41 14.82 -4.02
C PHE A 125 -11.73 15.12 -4.73
N VAL A 126 -12.35 14.08 -5.28
CA VAL A 126 -13.64 14.13 -5.99
C VAL A 126 -14.67 13.39 -5.16
N GLY A 127 -15.81 14.02 -4.84
CA GLY A 127 -16.88 13.36 -4.06
C GLY A 127 -17.56 12.20 -4.80
N GLU A 128 -18.19 11.30 -4.05
CA GLU A 128 -18.84 10.08 -4.58
C GLU A 128 -19.85 10.37 -5.70
N GLN A 129 -20.75 11.33 -5.50
CA GLN A 129 -21.74 11.71 -6.50
C GLN A 129 -21.10 12.13 -7.82
N THR A 130 -20.08 12.99 -7.78
CA THR A 130 -19.37 13.41 -9.00
C THR A 130 -18.65 12.24 -9.66
N ARG A 131 -18.06 11.32 -8.89
CA ARG A 131 -17.43 10.11 -9.44
C ARG A 131 -18.43 9.19 -10.14
N GLN A 132 -19.66 9.09 -9.64
CA GLN A 132 -20.75 8.33 -10.29
C GLN A 132 -21.19 9.00 -11.60
N GLU A 133 -21.18 10.34 -11.67
CA GLU A 133 -21.55 11.09 -12.88
C GLU A 133 -20.52 10.97 -14.02
N VAL A 134 -19.22 10.82 -13.70
CA VAL A 134 -18.12 10.86 -14.67
C VAL A 134 -17.50 9.49 -14.98
N GLU A 135 -18.22 8.39 -14.71
CA GLU A 135 -17.74 7.01 -14.93
C GLU A 135 -16.32 6.78 -14.36
N TRP A 136 -16.12 7.09 -13.08
CA TRP A 136 -14.81 6.98 -12.43
C TRP A 136 -14.18 5.60 -12.65
N PRO A 137 -12.87 5.52 -12.94
CA PRO A 137 -12.24 4.28 -13.44
C PRO A 137 -12.24 3.12 -12.44
N VAL A 138 -12.43 3.38 -11.15
CA VAL A 138 -12.45 2.37 -10.09
C VAL A 138 -13.56 2.64 -9.07
N GLN A 139 -13.96 1.63 -8.31
CA GLN A 139 -14.83 1.83 -7.16
C GLN A 139 -14.02 2.38 -5.99
N SER A 140 -14.29 3.64 -5.60
CA SER A 140 -13.69 4.30 -4.45
C SER A 140 -14.67 4.29 -3.27
N PRO A 141 -14.32 3.70 -2.11
CA PRO A 141 -15.23 3.59 -0.96
C PRO A 141 -15.40 4.89 -0.14
N PHE A 142 -14.67 5.95 -0.49
CA PHE A 142 -14.58 7.16 0.33
C PHE A 142 -15.62 8.22 -0.05
N TRP A 143 -16.57 8.49 0.85
CA TRP A 143 -17.56 9.56 0.71
C TRP A 143 -17.01 10.94 1.11
N SER A 144 -15.92 10.99 1.88
CA SER A 144 -15.18 12.20 2.28
C SER A 144 -13.68 12.03 2.02
N ASN A 145 -12.92 13.12 1.99
CA ASN A 145 -11.49 13.09 1.65
C ASN A 145 -10.70 12.22 2.66
N PRO A 146 -10.06 11.11 2.23
CA PRO A 146 -9.30 10.23 3.13
C PRO A 146 -7.91 10.77 3.49
N LEU A 147 -7.39 11.79 2.77
CA LEU A 147 -6.03 12.29 2.95
C LEU A 147 -5.71 12.75 4.39
N PRO A 148 -6.59 13.46 5.13
CA PRO A 148 -6.31 13.83 6.51
C PRO A 148 -6.13 12.63 7.44
N LEU A 149 -6.99 11.61 7.32
CA LEU A 149 -6.91 10.38 8.12
C LEU A 149 -5.62 9.62 7.80
N LEU A 150 -5.32 9.44 6.51
CA LEU A 150 -4.08 8.79 6.09
C LEU A 150 -2.86 9.58 6.58
N GLY A 151 -2.89 10.92 6.49
CA GLY A 151 -1.86 11.79 7.04
C GLY A 151 -1.61 11.54 8.53
N ALA A 152 -2.66 11.40 9.34
CA ALA A 152 -2.54 11.06 10.75
C ALA A 152 -1.90 9.67 10.97
N ILE A 153 -2.34 8.65 10.22
CA ILE A 153 -1.80 7.29 10.29
C ILE A 153 -0.29 7.27 9.95
N PHE A 154 0.11 7.96 8.88
CA PHE A 154 1.51 8.03 8.44
C PHE A 154 2.38 8.85 9.40
N ASN A 155 1.84 9.90 10.02
CA ASN A 155 2.52 10.64 11.08
C ASN A 155 2.81 9.73 12.30
N ILE A 156 1.83 8.92 12.73
CA ILE A 156 2.01 7.96 13.83
C ILE A 156 3.07 6.92 13.47
N ARG A 157 2.96 6.31 12.28
CA ARG A 157 3.88 5.25 11.84
C ARG A 157 5.30 5.72 11.61
N SER A 158 5.48 6.96 11.14
CA SER A 158 6.80 7.54 10.95
C SER A 158 7.45 7.99 12.26
N LYS A 159 6.71 8.04 13.38
CA LYS A 159 7.22 8.49 14.70
C LYS A 159 7.92 9.85 14.61
N GLY A 160 7.42 10.75 13.76
CA GLY A 160 8.01 12.07 13.52
C GLY A 160 9.22 12.09 12.58
N HIS A 161 9.62 10.96 11.98
CA HIS A 161 10.63 10.97 10.92
C HIS A 161 10.02 11.55 9.64
N GLY A 162 10.76 12.44 8.97
CA GLY A 162 10.29 13.11 7.77
C GLY A 162 9.97 12.14 6.63
N TYR A 163 8.68 11.96 6.32
CA TYR A 163 8.22 11.19 5.16
C TYR A 163 7.67 12.06 4.03
N LEU A 164 7.61 13.39 4.21
CA LEU A 164 7.01 14.31 3.25
C LEU A 164 7.69 14.31 1.86
N GLN A 165 8.96 13.88 1.78
CA GLN A 165 9.69 13.79 0.51
C GLN A 165 9.49 12.46 -0.23
N THR A 166 8.82 11.47 0.39
CA THR A 166 8.55 10.18 -0.24
C THR A 166 7.39 10.29 -1.23
N HIS A 167 7.12 9.21 -1.99
CA HIS A 167 5.97 9.21 -2.90
C HIS A 167 4.66 9.39 -2.12
N MET A 168 4.51 8.66 -1.02
CA MET A 168 3.35 8.77 -0.14
C MET A 168 3.22 10.17 0.46
N GLY A 169 4.32 10.74 0.98
CA GLY A 169 4.30 12.08 1.55
C GLY A 169 3.87 13.16 0.56
N ARG A 170 4.30 13.06 -0.69
CA ARG A 170 3.87 13.98 -1.76
C ARG A 170 2.41 13.79 -2.12
N MET A 171 1.94 12.55 -2.25
CA MET A 171 0.53 12.25 -2.49
C MET A 171 -0.39 12.82 -1.40
N LEU A 172 -0.02 12.62 -0.13
CA LEU A 172 -0.78 13.13 1.02
C LEU A 172 -0.79 14.67 1.11
N ALA A 173 0.23 15.33 0.55
CA ALA A 173 0.30 16.78 0.42
C ALA A 173 -0.38 17.32 -0.85
N SER A 174 -1.19 16.49 -1.52
CA SER A 174 -1.83 16.78 -2.82
C SER A 174 -0.84 17.26 -3.89
N ARG A 175 0.41 16.78 -3.83
CA ARG A 175 1.44 17.05 -4.84
C ARG A 175 1.51 15.90 -5.82
N GLU A 176 1.23 16.22 -7.08
CA GLU A 176 1.35 15.28 -8.17
C GLU A 176 2.79 14.79 -8.33
N LEU A 177 2.91 13.49 -8.59
CA LEU A 177 4.14 12.85 -9.02
C LEU A 177 4.00 12.49 -10.48
N THR A 178 5.08 12.67 -11.21
CA THR A 178 5.22 12.24 -12.61
C THR A 178 5.99 10.93 -12.68
N GLU A 179 5.86 10.22 -13.79
CA GLU A 179 6.43 8.89 -13.99
C GLU A 179 7.97 8.84 -13.80
N ASP A 180 8.68 9.94 -14.08
CA ASP A 180 10.13 10.07 -13.87
C ASP A 180 10.59 9.82 -12.42
N LYS A 181 9.68 9.88 -11.45
CA LYS A 181 9.97 9.59 -10.04
C LYS A 181 10.01 8.09 -9.73
N PHE A 182 9.48 7.22 -10.59
CA PHE A 182 9.19 5.81 -10.29
C PHE A 182 10.19 4.79 -10.85
N TYR A 183 11.27 5.24 -11.50
CA TYR A 183 12.34 4.36 -12.00
C TYR A 183 13.70 4.72 -11.39
N PRO A 184 14.68 3.80 -11.39
CA PRO A 184 16.07 4.20 -11.45
C PRO A 184 16.30 4.89 -12.79
N LYS A 185 17.00 6.04 -12.80
CA LYS A 185 17.74 6.44 -13.99
C LYS A 185 18.83 5.38 -14.17
N LEU A 186 18.56 4.33 -14.92
CA LEU A 186 19.52 3.27 -15.18
C LEU A 186 20.66 3.83 -16.04
N GLY A 187 21.75 4.14 -15.35
CA GLY A 187 23.10 4.21 -15.89
C GLY A 187 24.01 3.14 -15.29
N LEU A 188 23.45 2.08 -14.69
CA LEU A 188 24.20 0.99 -14.04
C LEU A 188 23.43 -0.34 -14.10
N ASP A 189 23.07 -0.80 -15.30
CA ASP A 189 22.72 -2.20 -15.58
C ASP A 189 23.85 -2.85 -16.40
N SER A 190 25.08 -2.82 -15.89
CA SER A 190 26.20 -3.53 -16.53
C SER A 190 27.18 -4.21 -15.57
N PHE A 191 26.78 -4.45 -14.32
CA PHE A 191 27.58 -5.26 -13.40
C PHE A 191 26.65 -6.02 -12.50
N TYR A 192 26.35 -7.28 -12.86
CA TYR A 192 26.00 -8.44 -12.01
C TYR A 192 25.33 -9.50 -12.91
N LEU A 193 26.05 -9.90 -13.95
CA LEU A 193 25.87 -11.19 -14.62
C LEU A 193 27.27 -11.75 -14.89
N GLU A 194 27.87 -12.32 -13.85
CA GLU A 194 28.74 -13.51 -13.91
C GLU A 194 28.43 -14.38 -12.68
#